data_AF-A0A7G2DA50-F1
#
_entry.id   AF-A0A7G2DA50-F1
#
_cell.length_a   1.000
_cell.length_b   1.000
_cell.length_c   1.000
_cell.angle_alpha   90.00
_cell.angle_beta   90.00
_cell.angle_gamma   90.00
#
_symmetry.space_group_name_H-M   'P 1'
#
loop_
_entity.id
_entity.type
_entity.pdbx_description
1 polymer ?
#
loop_
_entity_poly.entity_id
_entity_poly.type
_entity_poly.pdbx_seq_one_letter_code
_entity_poly.pdbx_strand_id
1 'polypeptide(L)'
;MVGMEEVVILEKVYGDRSGFLKLDRKLRSLLGDLEVKWKLSAVKKNWVKVSLAGEDEEISANLVRDEFGEVPYRLSAVKEGETYRGRFIDLGKVGYGAYVDIGIFSPRPKDALLPLYYLKETFGEIPVRGMIGRFGWVDNLPIEVTVREVEFGAREVELAFSDSQLKRINSWLNDGHDKLFITGTVSENVEKALIQTGHGRDVRRIEELGLMETLLILKKGTQAPGIIKEIGPHLKGTLIGAIKFGE
;
A
#
# COMPACT_ATOMS: atom_id res chain seq x y z
N MET A 1 26.37 8.83 -25.56
CA MET A 1 26.09 8.80 -24.11
C MET A 1 25.04 7.74 -23.95
N VAL A 2 25.28 6.71 -23.12
CA VAL A 2 24.21 5.75 -22.77
C VAL A 2 23.23 6.55 -21.93
N GLY A 3 21.96 6.64 -22.33
CA GLY A 3 21.02 7.48 -21.62
C GLY A 3 20.60 6.86 -20.28
N MET A 4 19.93 7.66 -19.46
CA MET A 4 19.59 7.27 -18.09
C MET A 4 18.23 7.85 -17.71
N GLU A 5 17.34 6.98 -17.27
CA GLU A 5 16.00 7.32 -16.80
C GLU A 5 15.81 6.89 -15.35
N GLU A 6 15.00 7.63 -14.61
CA GLU A 6 14.63 7.28 -13.23
C GLU A 6 13.11 7.36 -13.06
N VAL A 7 12.53 6.29 -12.54
CA VAL A 7 11.09 6.20 -12.24
C VAL A 7 10.92 5.88 -10.77
N VAL A 8 10.09 6.66 -10.06
CA VAL A 8 9.73 6.35 -8.66
C VAL A 8 8.34 5.74 -8.65
N ILE A 9 8.29 4.41 -8.55
CA ILE A 9 7.06 3.64 -8.75
C ILE A 9 6.11 3.67 -7.55
N LEU A 10 4.84 3.29 -7.75
CA LEU A 10 3.81 3.24 -6.70
C LEU A 10 3.94 2.04 -5.73
N GLU A 11 5.18 1.59 -5.49
CA GLU A 11 5.53 0.54 -4.56
C GLU A 11 6.52 1.01 -3.50
N LYS A 12 6.43 0.42 -2.31
CA LYS A 12 7.36 0.66 -1.20
C LYS A 12 8.09 -0.62 -0.83
N VAL A 13 9.36 -0.49 -0.43
CA VAL A 13 10.11 -1.60 0.19
C VAL A 13 10.63 -1.18 1.57
N TYR A 14 10.05 -1.80 2.60
CA TYR A 14 10.30 -1.56 4.02
C TYR A 14 10.23 -2.90 4.78
N GLY A 15 10.20 -2.87 6.12
CA GLY A 15 10.14 -4.11 6.91
C GLY A 15 11.36 -5.01 6.64
N ASP A 16 11.13 -6.26 6.26
CA ASP A 16 12.20 -7.24 5.99
C ASP A 16 12.95 -7.02 4.66
N ARG A 17 12.52 -6.03 3.86
CA ARG A 17 13.09 -5.64 2.56
C ARG A 17 13.08 -6.74 1.48
N SER A 18 12.34 -7.84 1.69
CA SER A 18 12.20 -8.95 0.73
C SER A 18 11.61 -8.51 -0.63
N GLY A 19 10.88 -7.38 -0.64
CA GLY A 19 10.31 -6.79 -1.85
C GLY A 19 11.32 -6.44 -2.94
N PHE A 20 12.59 -6.12 -2.61
CA PHE A 20 13.60 -5.86 -3.65
C PHE A 20 13.84 -7.07 -4.53
N LEU A 21 13.94 -8.27 -3.95
CA LEU A 21 14.15 -9.50 -4.71
C LEU A 21 12.92 -9.86 -5.54
N LYS A 22 11.72 -9.65 -4.98
CA LYS A 22 10.46 -9.86 -5.72
C LYS A 22 10.34 -8.90 -6.90
N LEU A 23 10.66 -7.62 -6.70
CA LEU A 23 10.61 -6.61 -7.74
C LEU A 23 11.67 -6.82 -8.82
N ASP A 24 12.90 -7.24 -8.47
CA ASP A 24 13.92 -7.59 -9.46
C ASP A 24 13.44 -8.72 -10.40
N ARG A 25 12.80 -9.75 -9.84
CA ARG A 25 12.17 -10.83 -10.63
C ARG A 25 11.08 -10.30 -11.57
N LYS A 26 10.23 -9.37 -11.09
CA LYS A 26 9.20 -8.73 -11.92
C LYS A 26 9.82 -7.90 -13.05
N LEU A 27 10.81 -7.06 -12.76
CA LEU A 27 11.51 -6.25 -13.77
C LEU A 27 12.23 -7.12 -14.79
N ARG A 28 12.85 -8.23 -14.37
CA ARG A 28 13.46 -9.19 -15.29
C ARG A 28 12.44 -9.80 -16.25
N SER A 29 11.23 -10.09 -15.77
CA SER A 29 10.15 -10.58 -16.63
C SER A 29 9.59 -9.51 -17.57
N LEU A 30 9.64 -8.24 -17.18
CA LEU A 30 9.08 -7.12 -17.93
C LEU A 30 10.06 -6.58 -18.99
N LEU A 31 11.35 -6.50 -18.64
CA LEU A 31 12.39 -5.82 -19.41
C LEU A 31 13.48 -6.77 -19.93
N GLY A 32 13.34 -8.08 -19.70
CA GLY A 32 14.41 -9.06 -19.93
C GLY A 32 14.91 -9.17 -21.37
N ASP A 33 14.08 -8.78 -22.34
CA ASP A 33 14.41 -8.80 -23.78
C ASP A 33 14.94 -7.46 -24.30
N LEU A 34 15.08 -6.45 -23.44
CA LEU A 34 15.55 -5.11 -23.78
C LEU A 34 17.02 -4.92 -23.39
N GLU A 35 17.74 -4.10 -24.15
CA GLU A 35 19.12 -3.70 -23.88
C GLU A 35 19.18 -2.62 -22.78
N VAL A 36 18.81 -3.01 -21.56
CA VAL A 36 18.77 -2.12 -20.40
C VAL A 36 19.31 -2.80 -19.14
N LYS A 37 20.00 -2.01 -18.30
CA LYS A 37 20.34 -2.40 -16.93
C LYS A 37 19.54 -1.55 -15.96
N TRP A 38 19.05 -2.17 -14.89
CA TRP A 38 18.35 -1.45 -13.82
C TRP A 38 19.03 -1.58 -12.47
N LYS A 39 18.79 -0.59 -11.62
CA LYS A 39 19.11 -0.62 -10.20
C LYS A 39 17.90 -0.20 -9.39
N LEU A 40 17.59 -1.00 -8.36
CA LEU A 40 16.55 -0.71 -7.40
C LEU A 40 17.11 0.00 -6.16
N SER A 41 16.42 1.02 -5.69
CA SER A 41 16.74 1.67 -4.42
C SER A 41 15.48 2.17 -3.71
N ALA A 42 15.50 2.23 -2.38
CA ALA A 42 14.47 2.93 -1.62
C ALA A 42 14.86 4.40 -1.50
N VAL A 43 13.93 5.29 -1.86
CA VAL A 43 14.05 6.73 -1.63
C VAL A 43 13.26 7.12 -0.38
N LYS A 44 12.98 8.41 -0.21
CA LYS A 44 12.32 8.96 0.97
C LYS A 44 11.01 8.21 1.25
N LYS A 45 10.75 7.92 2.53
CA LYS A 45 9.58 7.15 2.98
C LYS A 45 9.42 5.78 2.31
N ASN A 46 10.53 5.17 1.91
CA ASN A 46 10.62 3.80 1.38
C ASN A 46 9.98 3.56 0.01
N TRP A 47 9.56 4.62 -0.71
CA TRP A 47 9.18 4.48 -2.12
C TRP A 47 10.33 3.93 -2.95
N VAL A 48 10.03 3.12 -3.96
CA VAL A 48 11.07 2.49 -4.78
C VAL A 48 11.39 3.35 -5.99
N LYS A 49 12.68 3.61 -6.19
CA LYS A 49 13.23 4.17 -7.42
C LYS A 49 13.87 3.07 -8.26
N VAL A 50 13.46 3.01 -9.53
CA VAL A 50 14.08 2.20 -10.58
C VAL A 50 14.93 3.14 -11.42
N SER A 51 16.26 2.99 -11.35
CA SER A 51 17.20 3.71 -12.22
C SER A 51 17.54 2.80 -13.40
N LEU A 52 17.32 3.26 -14.63
CA LEU A 52 17.47 2.52 -15.88
C LEU A 52 18.58 3.17 -16.72
N ALA A 53 19.45 2.35 -17.31
CA ALA A 53 20.50 2.81 -18.21
C ALA A 53 20.76 1.78 -19.31
N GLY A 54 20.77 2.18 -20.59
CA GLY A 54 20.91 1.24 -21.70
C GLY A 54 20.83 1.91 -23.07
N GLU A 55 20.44 1.14 -24.08
CA GLU A 55 19.98 1.68 -25.37
C GLU A 55 18.45 1.83 -25.36
N ASP A 56 17.77 0.96 -24.60
CA ASP A 56 16.31 0.92 -24.48
C ASP A 56 15.78 1.61 -23.21
N GLU A 57 16.51 2.53 -22.57
CA GLU A 57 16.09 3.05 -21.25
C GLU A 57 14.76 3.81 -21.27
N GLU A 58 14.46 4.55 -22.35
CA GLU A 58 13.23 5.35 -22.47
C GLU A 58 11.99 4.45 -22.58
N ILE A 59 12.05 3.45 -23.47
CA ILE A 59 10.98 2.46 -23.62
C ILE A 59 10.83 1.66 -22.31
N SER A 60 11.94 1.27 -21.69
CA SER A 60 11.94 0.58 -20.41
C SER A 60 11.28 1.40 -19.30
N ALA A 61 11.56 2.71 -19.24
CA ALA A 61 10.97 3.62 -18.26
C ALA A 61 9.45 3.73 -18.46
N ASN A 62 8.98 3.80 -19.70
CA ASN A 62 7.55 3.81 -20.00
C ASN A 62 6.87 2.50 -19.61
N LEU A 63 7.46 1.34 -19.92
CA LEU A 63 6.94 0.04 -19.47
C LEU A 63 6.84 -0.06 -17.94
N VAL A 64 7.84 0.47 -17.22
CA VAL A 64 7.83 0.52 -15.75
C VAL A 64 6.71 1.44 -15.24
N ARG A 65 6.49 2.61 -15.86
CA ARG A 65 5.38 3.51 -15.50
C ARG A 65 4.03 2.86 -15.76
N ASP A 66 3.87 2.15 -16.86
CA ASP A 66 2.61 1.48 -17.21
C ASP A 66 2.27 0.33 -16.25
N GLU A 67 3.26 -0.49 -15.90
CA GLU A 67 3.06 -1.65 -15.01
C GLU A 67 2.90 -1.23 -13.54
N PHE A 68 3.72 -0.30 -13.05
CA PHE A 68 3.80 0.00 -11.62
C PHE A 68 3.23 1.37 -11.23
N GLY A 69 2.92 2.23 -12.21
CA GLY A 69 2.62 3.64 -11.97
C GLY A 69 3.83 4.44 -11.49
N GLU A 70 3.66 5.74 -11.33
CA GLU A 70 4.69 6.66 -10.84
C GLU A 70 4.10 7.64 -9.82
N VAL A 71 4.86 7.97 -8.78
CA VAL A 71 4.45 8.97 -7.80
C VAL A 71 4.42 10.38 -8.42
N PRO A 72 3.53 11.28 -7.96
CA PRO A 72 3.47 12.66 -8.45
C PRO A 72 4.76 13.46 -8.23
N TYR A 73 5.58 13.10 -7.23
CA TYR A 73 6.88 13.70 -6.86
C TYR A 73 6.81 15.16 -6.38
N ARG A 74 6.08 16.04 -7.07
CA ARG A 74 5.93 17.47 -6.80
C ARG A 74 4.49 17.76 -6.39
N LEU A 75 4.31 18.68 -5.44
CA LEU A 75 2.98 19.17 -5.07
C LEU A 75 2.24 19.76 -6.27
N SER A 76 2.95 20.43 -7.18
CA SER A 76 2.39 21.02 -8.42
C SER A 76 1.85 19.99 -9.42
N ALA A 77 2.19 18.71 -9.26
CA ALA A 77 1.66 17.63 -10.09
C ALA A 77 0.38 17.01 -9.51
N VAL A 78 0.01 17.37 -8.28
CA VAL A 78 -1.20 16.90 -7.61
C VAL A 78 -2.36 17.81 -8.02
N LYS A 79 -3.44 17.22 -8.54
CA LYS A 79 -4.61 17.95 -9.02
C LYS A 79 -5.87 17.53 -8.28
N GLU A 80 -6.71 18.51 -7.99
CA GLU A 80 -8.05 18.30 -7.45
C GLU A 80 -8.90 17.47 -8.42
N GLY A 81 -9.70 16.55 -7.87
CA GLY A 81 -10.53 15.62 -8.63
C GLY A 81 -9.79 14.43 -9.24
N GLU A 82 -8.45 14.44 -9.30
CA GLU A 82 -7.67 13.29 -9.75
C GLU A 82 -7.48 12.26 -8.62
N THR A 83 -7.31 11.00 -9.05
CA THR A 83 -7.16 9.85 -8.16
C THR A 83 -5.70 9.41 -8.08
N TYR A 84 -5.24 9.09 -6.88
CA TYR A 84 -3.88 8.66 -6.59
C TYR A 84 -3.89 7.40 -5.72
N ARG A 85 -2.86 6.57 -5.85
CA ARG A 85 -2.61 5.47 -4.93
C ARG A 85 -1.64 5.92 -3.85
N GLY A 86 -2.01 5.68 -2.59
CA GLY A 86 -1.22 6.03 -1.44
C GLY A 86 -1.02 4.88 -0.48
N ARG A 87 -0.40 5.18 0.65
CA ARG A 87 -0.20 4.27 1.77
C ARG A 87 -0.62 5.00 3.03
N PHE A 88 -1.48 4.38 3.84
CA PHE A 88 -1.73 4.90 5.17
C PHE A 88 -0.42 5.02 5.95
N ILE A 89 -0.28 6.09 6.72
CA ILE A 89 0.88 6.33 7.58
C ILE A 89 0.43 6.99 8.88
N ASP A 90 1.17 6.76 9.95
CA ASP A 90 0.95 7.40 11.24
C ASP A 90 -0.49 7.22 11.77
N LEU A 91 -1.12 6.07 11.46
CA LEU A 91 -2.48 5.78 11.88
C LEU A 91 -2.62 5.84 13.41
N GLY A 92 -3.64 6.56 13.87
CA GLY A 92 -3.95 6.71 15.29
C GLY A 92 -2.97 7.60 16.08
N LYS A 93 -1.97 8.20 15.43
CA LYS A 93 -1.06 9.18 16.06
C LYS A 93 -1.69 10.56 16.20
N VAL A 94 -2.72 10.85 15.42
CA VAL A 94 -3.50 12.10 15.46
C VAL A 94 -4.99 11.81 15.58
N GLY A 95 -5.75 12.77 16.12
CA GLY A 95 -7.20 12.63 16.33
C GLY A 95 -8.09 13.20 15.22
N TYR A 96 -7.54 14.06 14.35
CA TYR A 96 -8.31 14.85 13.38
C TYR A 96 -8.40 14.23 11.98
N GLY A 97 -7.87 13.02 11.78
CA GLY A 97 -7.91 12.33 10.49
C GLY A 97 -6.91 11.19 10.40
N ALA A 98 -6.68 10.71 9.18
CA ALA A 98 -5.66 9.72 8.86
C ALA A 98 -4.74 10.26 7.76
N TYR A 99 -3.43 10.09 7.91
CA TYR A 99 -2.47 10.52 6.90
C TYR A 99 -2.26 9.45 5.84
N VAL A 100 -2.04 9.92 4.62
CA VAL A 100 -1.77 9.11 3.43
C VAL A 100 -0.54 9.68 2.75
N ASP A 101 0.47 8.85 2.59
CA ASP A 101 1.62 9.17 1.75
C ASP A 101 1.26 8.82 0.30
N ILE A 102 1.14 9.84 -0.55
CA ILE A 102 0.92 9.71 -2.00
C ILE A 102 2.19 10.03 -2.81
N GLY A 103 3.36 10.15 -2.17
CA GLY A 103 4.64 10.33 -2.87
C GLY A 103 4.97 11.77 -3.29
N ILE A 104 4.57 12.76 -2.49
CA ILE A 104 4.97 14.18 -2.67
C ILE A 104 6.30 14.41 -1.94
N PHE A 105 7.36 14.75 -2.67
CA PHE A 105 8.70 15.01 -2.11
C PHE A 105 9.18 16.45 -2.27
N SER A 106 8.65 17.19 -3.24
CA SER A 106 9.06 18.56 -3.58
C SER A 106 7.89 19.55 -3.48
N PRO A 107 8.11 20.77 -2.97
CA PRO A 107 9.40 21.37 -2.58
C PRO A 107 9.97 20.84 -1.26
N ARG A 108 9.13 20.25 -0.40
CA ARG A 108 9.53 19.36 0.69
C ARG A 108 8.52 18.23 0.77
N PRO A 109 8.83 17.12 1.44
CA PRO A 109 7.86 16.04 1.62
C PRO A 109 6.63 16.50 2.38
N LYS A 110 5.48 16.02 1.95
CA LYS A 110 4.19 16.30 2.57
C LYS A 110 3.30 15.07 2.43
N ASP A 111 2.53 14.81 3.47
CA ASP A 111 1.49 13.79 3.50
C ASP A 111 0.14 14.44 3.32
N ALA A 112 -0.75 13.73 2.64
CA ALA A 112 -2.11 14.16 2.39
C ALA A 112 -3.03 13.63 3.51
N LEU A 113 -4.10 14.35 3.82
CA LEU A 113 -4.96 14.09 4.96
C LEU A 113 -6.32 13.56 4.47
N LEU A 114 -6.77 12.45 5.05
CA LEU A 114 -8.19 12.08 5.09
C LEU A 114 -8.79 12.70 6.36
N PRO A 115 -9.53 13.82 6.26
CA PRO A 115 -9.94 14.55 7.44
C PRO A 115 -11.09 13.84 8.17
N LEU A 116 -11.16 14.02 9.49
CA LEU A 116 -12.14 13.33 10.33
C LEU A 116 -13.58 13.63 9.94
N TYR A 117 -13.91 14.87 9.55
CA TYR A 117 -15.28 15.21 9.15
C TYR A 117 -15.73 14.38 7.94
N TYR A 118 -14.87 14.25 6.91
CA TYR A 118 -15.12 13.41 5.74
C TYR A 118 -15.26 11.93 6.13
N LEU A 119 -14.37 11.44 6.99
CA LEU A 119 -14.42 10.06 7.47
C LEU A 119 -15.75 9.78 8.20
N LYS A 120 -16.21 10.71 9.04
CA LYS A 120 -17.48 10.60 9.76
C LYS A 120 -18.70 10.64 8.84
N GLU A 121 -18.69 11.51 7.84
CA GLU A 121 -19.71 11.55 6.80
C GLU A 121 -19.79 10.21 6.06
N THR A 122 -18.63 9.60 5.77
CA THR A 122 -18.52 8.37 4.99
C THR A 122 -18.89 7.11 5.80
N PHE A 123 -18.46 7.03 7.05
CA PHE A 123 -18.53 5.80 7.85
C PHE A 123 -19.39 5.90 9.13
N GLY A 124 -20.02 7.06 9.35
CA GLY A 124 -20.76 7.40 10.56
C GLY A 124 -19.87 7.99 11.66
N GLU A 125 -20.50 8.38 12.78
CA GLU A 125 -19.87 9.06 13.93
C GLU A 125 -18.90 8.18 14.75
N ILE A 126 -17.87 7.65 14.09
CA ILE A 126 -16.84 6.79 14.65
C ILE A 126 -15.53 7.59 14.71
N PRO A 127 -14.80 7.61 15.82
CA PRO A 127 -13.47 8.22 15.86
C PRO A 127 -12.48 7.41 15.01
N VAL A 128 -11.39 8.04 14.51
CA VAL A 128 -10.37 7.37 13.67
C VAL A 128 -9.86 6.07 14.32
N ARG A 129 -9.61 6.08 15.64
CA ARG A 129 -9.18 4.88 16.37
C ARG A 129 -10.19 3.72 16.29
N GLY A 130 -11.48 4.04 16.31
CA GLY A 130 -12.55 3.05 16.12
C GLY A 130 -12.57 2.51 14.69
N MET A 131 -12.36 3.37 13.69
CA MET A 131 -12.25 2.95 12.29
C MET A 131 -11.05 2.03 12.06
N ILE A 132 -9.89 2.34 12.65
CA ILE A 132 -8.69 1.50 12.58
C ILE A 132 -9.00 0.07 13.05
N GLY A 133 -9.62 -0.08 14.22
CA GLY A 133 -9.99 -1.38 14.76
C GLY A 133 -11.09 -2.10 13.96
N ARG A 134 -12.11 -1.36 13.50
CA ARG A 134 -13.27 -1.94 12.80
C ARG A 134 -12.95 -2.34 11.36
N PHE A 135 -12.13 -1.55 10.67
CA PHE A 135 -11.82 -1.73 9.25
C PHE A 135 -10.48 -2.42 9.00
N GLY A 136 -9.79 -2.81 10.07
CA GLY A 136 -8.48 -3.46 9.98
C GLY A 136 -7.41 -2.57 9.36
N TRP A 137 -7.56 -1.23 9.44
CA TRP A 137 -6.54 -0.34 8.91
C TRP A 137 -5.23 -0.52 9.66
N VAL A 138 -4.14 -0.50 8.90
CA VAL A 138 -2.78 -0.70 9.40
C VAL A 138 -1.84 0.17 8.59
N ASP A 139 -0.75 0.62 9.21
CA ASP A 139 0.24 1.43 8.50
C ASP A 139 0.76 0.67 7.27
N ASN A 140 0.96 1.44 6.20
CA ASN A 140 1.28 1.01 4.85
C ASN A 140 0.17 0.26 4.10
N LEU A 141 -1.05 0.13 4.62
CA LEU A 141 -2.15 -0.41 3.82
C LEU A 141 -2.36 0.44 2.55
N PRO A 142 -2.32 -0.16 1.34
CA PRO A 142 -2.51 0.57 0.09
C PRO A 142 -3.97 0.97 -0.07
N ILE A 143 -4.18 2.23 -0.43
CA ILE A 143 -5.51 2.79 -0.66
C ILE A 143 -5.50 3.68 -1.91
N GLU A 144 -6.63 3.73 -2.58
CA GLU A 144 -6.89 4.67 -3.66
C GLU A 144 -7.72 5.86 -3.14
N VAL A 145 -7.27 7.08 -3.43
CA VAL A 145 -7.81 8.32 -2.88
C VAL A 145 -7.99 9.36 -3.98
N THR A 146 -9.01 10.19 -3.86
CA THR A 146 -9.26 11.32 -4.76
C THR A 146 -8.93 12.62 -4.02
N VAL A 147 -8.18 13.50 -4.65
CA VAL A 147 -7.82 14.80 -4.08
C VAL A 147 -9.05 15.72 -4.09
N ARG A 148 -9.40 16.27 -2.94
CA ARG A 148 -10.55 17.18 -2.78
C ARG A 148 -10.12 18.64 -2.84
N GLU A 149 -9.00 18.96 -2.21
CA GLU A 149 -8.47 20.33 -2.13
C GLU A 149 -6.93 20.30 -2.09
N VAL A 150 -6.31 21.25 -2.80
CA VAL A 150 -4.86 21.49 -2.74
C VAL A 150 -4.59 22.96 -2.39
N GLU A 151 -4.22 23.22 -1.15
CA GLU A 151 -3.80 24.56 -0.71
C GLU A 151 -2.28 24.70 -0.86
N PHE A 152 -1.83 25.34 -1.94
CA PHE A 152 -0.40 25.48 -2.26
C PHE A 152 0.38 26.32 -1.24
N GLY A 153 -0.24 27.33 -0.63
CA GLY A 153 0.40 28.23 0.33
C GLY A 153 0.72 27.51 1.64
N ALA A 154 -0.28 26.85 2.23
CA ALA A 154 -0.13 26.02 3.43
C ALA A 154 0.49 24.63 3.13
N ARG A 155 0.52 24.26 1.84
CA ARG A 155 0.98 22.97 1.32
C ARG A 155 0.18 21.84 1.95
N GLU A 156 -1.13 21.96 1.89
CA GLU A 156 -2.09 20.98 2.42
C GLU A 156 -2.79 20.29 1.26
N VAL A 157 -3.05 19.00 1.42
CA VAL A 157 -3.73 18.17 0.43
C VAL A 157 -4.77 17.39 1.18
N GLU A 158 -6.03 17.68 0.91
CA GLU A 158 -7.15 16.94 1.48
C GLU A 158 -7.62 15.86 0.51
N LEU A 159 -7.98 14.72 1.07
CA LEU A 159 -8.35 13.53 0.32
C LEU A 159 -9.75 13.07 0.70
N ALA A 160 -10.38 12.40 -0.26
CA ALA A 160 -11.45 11.45 -0.06
C ALA A 160 -10.96 10.06 -0.52
N PHE A 161 -11.67 9.00 -0.14
CA PHE A 161 -11.51 7.71 -0.81
C PHE A 161 -12.09 7.80 -2.21
N SER A 162 -11.49 7.11 -3.18
CA SER A 162 -12.13 6.95 -4.49
C SER A 162 -13.38 6.07 -4.38
N ASP A 163 -14.30 6.18 -5.34
CA ASP A 163 -15.48 5.32 -5.41
C ASP A 163 -15.12 3.83 -5.46
N SER A 164 -14.02 3.49 -6.16
CA SER A 164 -13.53 2.11 -6.26
C SER A 164 -13.06 1.61 -4.89
N GLN A 165 -12.36 2.46 -4.12
CA GLN A 165 -11.87 2.15 -2.80
C GLN A 165 -13.02 2.01 -1.79
N LEU A 166 -14.04 2.87 -1.86
CA LEU A 166 -15.24 2.73 -1.01
C LEU A 166 -15.98 1.43 -1.30
N LYS A 167 -16.17 1.06 -2.57
CA LYS A 167 -16.75 -0.24 -2.95
C LYS A 167 -15.94 -1.40 -2.40
N ARG A 168 -14.61 -1.31 -2.45
CA ARG A 168 -13.70 -2.33 -1.93
C ARG A 168 -13.80 -2.47 -0.41
N ILE A 169 -13.77 -1.35 0.32
CA ILE A 169 -13.97 -1.33 1.77
C ILE A 169 -15.34 -1.93 2.12
N ASN A 170 -16.40 -1.54 1.42
CA ASN A 170 -17.73 -2.10 1.63
C ASN A 170 -17.77 -3.62 1.38
N SER A 171 -17.11 -4.11 0.33
CA SER A 171 -16.98 -5.56 0.09
C SER A 171 -16.28 -6.26 1.25
N TRP A 172 -15.20 -5.68 1.79
CA TRP A 172 -14.48 -6.27 2.91
C TRP A 172 -15.31 -6.32 4.20
N LEU A 173 -16.20 -5.35 4.40
CA LEU A 173 -17.02 -5.23 5.62
C LEU A 173 -18.32 -6.04 5.58
N ASN A 174 -18.71 -6.61 4.44
CA ASN A 174 -20.03 -7.25 4.29
C ASN A 174 -20.00 -8.70 3.80
N ASP A 175 -18.84 -9.31 3.57
CA ASP A 175 -18.76 -10.70 3.09
C ASP A 175 -18.82 -11.77 4.21
N GLY A 176 -18.81 -11.36 5.49
CA GLY A 176 -18.90 -12.25 6.65
C GLY A 176 -17.65 -13.09 6.92
N HIS A 177 -16.48 -12.67 6.43
CA HIS A 177 -15.21 -13.36 6.60
C HIS A 177 -14.19 -12.49 7.35
N ASP A 178 -13.59 -13.02 8.42
CA ASP A 178 -12.44 -12.41 9.06
C ASP A 178 -11.31 -12.17 8.04
N LYS A 179 -10.62 -11.05 8.20
CA LYS A 179 -9.53 -10.63 7.30
C LYS A 179 -8.32 -10.19 8.07
N LEU A 180 -7.15 -10.47 7.51
CA LEU A 180 -5.87 -10.00 8.02
C LEU A 180 -5.17 -9.16 6.95
N PHE A 181 -4.90 -7.91 7.26
CA PHE A 181 -4.04 -7.02 6.48
C PHE A 181 -2.64 -7.08 7.04
N ILE A 182 -1.71 -7.71 6.33
CA ILE A 182 -0.34 -7.93 6.76
C ILE A 182 0.57 -7.03 5.93
N THR A 183 1.35 -6.17 6.58
CA THR A 183 2.25 -5.22 5.92
C THR A 183 3.70 -5.41 6.38
N GLY A 184 4.66 -5.16 5.49
CA GLY A 184 6.10 -5.21 5.78
C GLY A 184 6.81 -6.50 5.37
N THR A 185 6.16 -7.37 4.60
CA THR A 185 6.77 -8.55 3.98
C THR A 185 6.05 -8.93 2.69
N VAL A 186 6.71 -9.65 1.77
CA VAL A 186 6.06 -10.16 0.56
C VAL A 186 5.10 -11.31 0.87
N SER A 187 4.08 -11.51 0.03
CA SER A 187 3.08 -12.58 0.15
C SER A 187 3.69 -13.98 0.27
N GLU A 188 4.80 -14.25 -0.41
CA GLU A 188 5.49 -15.56 -0.34
C GLU A 188 5.95 -15.90 1.08
N ASN A 189 6.34 -14.90 1.88
CA ASN A 189 6.71 -15.12 3.28
C ASN A 189 5.47 -15.37 4.16
N VAL A 190 4.34 -14.70 3.86
CA VAL A 190 3.06 -14.94 4.52
C VAL A 190 2.56 -16.37 4.24
N GLU A 191 2.61 -16.80 2.98
CA GLU A 191 2.27 -18.16 2.56
C GLU A 191 3.15 -19.20 3.25
N LYS A 192 4.47 -18.95 3.31
CA LYS A 192 5.40 -19.82 4.02
C LYS A 192 5.05 -19.94 5.50
N ALA A 193 4.70 -18.84 6.17
CA ALA A 193 4.28 -18.87 7.57
C ALA A 193 2.98 -19.67 7.77
N LEU A 194 2.00 -19.53 6.87
CA LEU A 194 0.76 -20.32 6.90
C LEU A 194 1.02 -21.82 6.70
N ILE A 195 1.94 -22.20 5.82
CA ILE A 195 2.33 -23.60 5.61
C ILE A 195 3.01 -24.15 6.85
N GLN A 196 3.99 -23.42 7.41
CA GLN A 196 4.75 -23.85 8.59
C GLN A 196 3.87 -24.04 9.83
N THR A 197 2.82 -23.25 9.97
CA THR A 197 1.89 -23.30 11.10
C THR A 197 0.68 -24.21 10.86
N GLY A 198 0.55 -24.80 9.66
CA GLY A 198 -0.58 -25.66 9.30
C GLY A 198 -1.90 -24.92 9.04
N HIS A 199 -1.86 -23.59 8.92
CA HIS A 199 -3.04 -22.72 8.75
C HIS A 199 -3.35 -22.35 7.30
N GLY A 200 -2.64 -22.89 6.31
CA GLY A 200 -2.98 -22.69 4.89
C GLY A 200 -4.42 -23.12 4.56
N ARG A 201 -4.95 -24.15 5.24
CA ARG A 201 -6.33 -24.62 5.07
C ARG A 201 -7.39 -23.66 5.62
N ASP A 202 -7.02 -22.75 6.52
CA ASP A 202 -7.91 -21.80 7.17
C ASP A 202 -8.10 -20.53 6.34
N VAL A 203 -7.30 -20.35 5.29
CA VAL A 203 -7.39 -19.22 4.36
C VAL A 203 -8.26 -19.59 3.17
N ARG A 204 -9.24 -18.74 2.87
CA ARG A 204 -10.08 -18.83 1.68
C ARG A 204 -9.37 -18.26 0.46
N ARG A 205 -8.72 -17.10 0.62
CA ARG A 205 -8.03 -16.39 -0.46
C ARG A 205 -6.89 -15.54 0.09
N ILE A 206 -5.84 -15.42 -0.70
CA ILE A 206 -4.73 -14.49 -0.50
C ILE A 206 -4.78 -13.47 -1.63
N GLU A 207 -4.69 -12.19 -1.30
CA GLU A 207 -4.61 -11.10 -2.28
C GLU A 207 -3.35 -10.26 -1.99
N GLU A 208 -2.56 -9.98 -3.02
CA GLU A 208 -1.52 -8.97 -2.97
C GLU A 208 -2.15 -7.59 -3.13
N LEU A 209 -2.10 -6.76 -2.09
CA LEU A 209 -2.58 -5.38 -2.14
C LEU A 209 -1.52 -4.41 -2.70
N GLY A 210 -0.26 -4.77 -2.50
CA GLY A 210 0.95 -4.11 -2.98
C GLY A 210 2.14 -5.04 -2.80
N LEU A 211 3.35 -4.59 -3.13
CA LEU A 211 4.55 -5.42 -3.11
C LEU A 211 4.83 -6.06 -1.74
N MET A 212 4.55 -5.31 -0.66
CA MET A 212 4.84 -5.68 0.74
C MET A 212 3.57 -5.81 1.59
N GLU A 213 2.40 -5.85 0.95
CA GLU A 213 1.10 -5.82 1.61
C GLU A 213 0.20 -6.94 1.11
N THR A 214 -0.22 -7.82 2.02
CA THR A 214 -1.03 -9.00 1.72
C THR A 214 -2.33 -8.95 2.53
N LEU A 215 -3.45 -9.26 1.87
CA LEU A 215 -4.74 -9.50 2.49
C LEU A 215 -5.01 -11.00 2.54
N LEU A 216 -5.21 -11.54 3.73
CA LEU A 216 -5.76 -12.87 3.92
C LEU A 216 -7.26 -12.75 4.17
N ILE A 217 -8.07 -13.50 3.42
CA ILE A 217 -9.49 -13.70 3.68
C ILE A 217 -9.64 -15.09 4.29
N LEU A 218 -10.08 -15.17 5.53
CA LEU A 218 -10.20 -16.43 6.26
C LEU A 218 -11.49 -17.19 5.91
N LYS A 219 -11.51 -18.50 6.14
CA LYS A 219 -12.74 -19.30 6.00
C LYS A 219 -13.71 -19.00 7.14
N LYS A 220 -15.01 -19.27 6.92
CA LYS A 220 -16.01 -19.14 7.98
C LYS A 220 -15.65 -20.09 9.13
N GLY A 221 -15.78 -19.62 10.37
CA GLY A 221 -15.41 -20.36 11.57
C GLY A 221 -13.94 -20.23 11.97
N THR A 222 -13.08 -19.64 11.14
CA THR A 222 -11.71 -19.28 11.49
C THR A 222 -11.68 -17.83 12.00
N GLN A 223 -11.15 -17.63 13.21
CA GLN A 223 -11.05 -16.30 13.83
C GLN A 223 -9.65 -15.68 13.61
N ALA A 224 -9.63 -14.40 13.24
CA ALA A 224 -8.41 -13.63 13.02
C ALA A 224 -7.42 -13.66 14.21
N PRO A 225 -7.83 -13.46 15.49
CA PRO A 225 -6.90 -13.49 16.61
C PRO A 225 -6.13 -14.81 16.74
N GLY A 226 -6.77 -15.94 16.45
CA GLY A 226 -6.13 -17.26 16.47
C GLY A 226 -5.04 -17.35 15.42
N ILE A 227 -5.35 -16.98 14.18
CA ILE A 227 -4.38 -17.01 13.08
C ILE A 227 -3.22 -16.04 13.34
N ILE A 228 -3.48 -14.82 13.83
CA ILE A 228 -2.44 -13.84 14.17
C ILE A 228 -1.45 -14.41 15.18
N LYS A 229 -1.96 -15.08 16.23
CA LYS A 229 -1.12 -15.66 17.28
C LYS A 229 -0.16 -16.71 16.73
N GLU A 230 -0.61 -17.52 15.78
CA GLU A 230 0.17 -18.63 15.23
C GLU A 230 1.18 -18.15 14.16
N ILE A 231 0.79 -17.25 13.25
CA ILE A 231 1.70 -16.78 12.19
C ILE A 231 2.64 -15.65 12.64
N GLY A 232 2.23 -14.84 13.62
CA GLY A 232 2.97 -13.65 14.07
C GLY A 232 4.45 -13.92 14.42
N PRO A 233 4.79 -14.99 15.16
CA PRO A 233 6.18 -15.36 15.46
C PRO A 233 7.06 -15.62 14.21
N HIS A 234 6.45 -16.00 13.09
CA HIS A 234 7.12 -16.27 11.81
C HIS A 234 7.25 -15.03 10.92
N LEU A 235 6.48 -13.97 11.21
CA LEU A 235 6.41 -12.73 10.43
C LEU A 235 6.95 -11.54 11.23
N LYS A 236 8.17 -11.67 11.77
CA LYS A 236 8.78 -10.64 12.62
C LYS A 236 8.93 -9.31 11.88
N GLY A 237 8.56 -8.21 12.55
CA GLY A 237 8.66 -6.86 11.98
C GLY A 237 7.52 -6.49 11.02
N THR A 238 6.52 -7.36 10.85
CA THR A 238 5.28 -7.03 10.16
C THR A 238 4.28 -6.34 11.08
N LEU A 239 3.34 -5.60 10.49
CA LEU A 239 2.15 -5.11 11.19
C LEU A 239 0.93 -5.88 10.67
N ILE A 240 -0.01 -6.18 11.56
CA ILE A 240 -1.21 -6.92 11.21
C ILE A 240 -2.45 -6.16 11.69
N GLY A 241 -3.25 -5.67 10.75
CA GLY A 241 -4.60 -5.19 10.99
C GLY A 241 -5.61 -6.30 10.73
N ALA A 242 -6.79 -6.23 11.36
CA ALA A 242 -7.82 -7.25 11.17
C ALA A 242 -9.24 -6.69 11.10
N ILE A 243 -10.06 -7.27 10.22
CA ILE A 243 -11.52 -7.15 10.30
C ILE A 243 -12.01 -8.46 10.94
N LYS A 244 -12.86 -8.33 11.95
CA LYS A 244 -13.43 -9.44 12.72
C LYS A 244 -14.94 -9.48 12.54
N PHE A 245 -15.48 -10.63 12.19
CA PHE A 245 -16.90 -10.91 12.05
C PHE A 245 -17.33 -11.89 13.15
N GLY A 246 -18.19 -11.40 14.04
CA GLY A 246 -18.65 -12.16 15.21
C GLY A 246 -17.70 -12.01 16.40
N GLU A 247 -18.23 -11.46 17.48
CA GLU A 247 -17.79 -11.74 18.85
C GLU A 247 -18.83 -12.67 19.49
#